data_AF-A0A0V0QS96-F1
#
_entry.id   AF-A0A0V0QS96-F1
#
_cell.length_a   1.000
_cell.length_b   1.000
_cell.length_c   1.000
_cell.angle_alpha   90.00
_cell.angle_beta   90.00
_cell.angle_gamma   90.00
#
_symmetry.space_group_name_H-M   'P 1'
#
loop_
_entity.id
_entity.type
_entity.pdbx_description
1 polymer ?
#
loop_
_entity_poly.entity_id
_entity_poly.type
_entity_poly.pdbx_seq_one_letter_code
_entity_poly.pdbx_strand_id
1 'polypeptide(L)'
;MIQKMIIPEVQGAKEEQNVKRRVYDALNVLIAAGVIKKEGKQVKCHQIDKFSEEERKEKLVQKKKLEKDISNNATHLAIRALQVALIKLNKVQASFTTINTIFLQLCIEHRFYKQAVKVIRMPIVNIIPKSQADDLDLAIYFYHAGEIMTECKYFKEAQQFFQDCLQFQFKQIYEVHQEAKKKLILLNIRKGKFSDYKEDKKQSAITRNTSDEVLNVVQL
;
A
#
# COMPACT_ATOMS: atom_id res chain seq x y z
N MET A 1 -49.90 29.07 -60.69
CA MET A 1 -49.72 29.92 -59.49
C MET A 1 -50.48 29.26 -58.33
N ILE A 2 -49.73 28.58 -57.47
CA ILE A 2 -49.98 28.24 -56.04
C ILE A 2 -51.32 27.57 -55.65
N GLN A 3 -51.30 26.24 -55.47
CA GLN A 3 -52.20 25.51 -54.57
C GLN A 3 -51.62 25.58 -53.14
N LYS A 4 -52.34 26.22 -52.21
CA LYS A 4 -52.06 26.17 -50.77
C LYS A 4 -52.79 24.97 -50.15
N MET A 5 -52.05 23.96 -49.71
CA MET A 5 -52.53 22.93 -48.78
C MET A 5 -52.63 23.52 -47.37
N ILE A 6 -53.81 23.39 -46.76
CA ILE A 6 -54.10 23.80 -45.37
C ILE A 6 -53.83 22.60 -44.45
N ILE A 7 -53.18 22.88 -43.33
CA ILE A 7 -52.59 21.98 -42.31
C ILE A 7 -53.68 21.38 -41.38
N PRO A 8 -53.54 20.15 -40.84
CA PRO A 8 -54.47 19.56 -39.88
C PRO A 8 -54.01 19.79 -38.42
N GLU A 9 -54.61 20.74 -37.69
CA GLU A 9 -54.26 21.04 -36.28
C GLU A 9 -55.21 20.45 -35.22
N VAL A 10 -56.29 19.76 -35.62
CA VAL A 10 -57.38 19.41 -34.68
C VAL A 10 -57.16 18.08 -33.92
N GLN A 11 -56.30 17.18 -34.40
CA GLN A 11 -56.11 15.85 -33.79
C GLN A 11 -55.27 15.87 -32.50
N GLY A 12 -54.24 16.73 -32.43
CA GLY A 12 -53.26 16.72 -31.33
C GLY A 12 -53.81 17.17 -29.97
N ALA A 13 -54.79 18.09 -29.96
CA ALA A 13 -55.33 18.64 -28.71
C ALA A 13 -56.11 17.60 -27.88
N LYS A 14 -56.82 16.67 -28.53
CA LYS A 14 -57.57 15.60 -27.85
C LYS A 14 -56.63 14.54 -27.25
N GLU A 15 -55.55 14.23 -27.93
CA GLU A 15 -54.53 13.29 -27.44
C GLU A 15 -53.79 13.86 -26.23
N GLU A 16 -53.42 15.14 -26.28
CA GLU A 16 -52.76 15.82 -25.16
C GLU A 16 -53.62 15.81 -23.89
N GLN A 17 -54.93 16.04 -24.04
CA GLN A 17 -55.86 16.00 -22.91
C GLN A 17 -56.01 14.59 -22.32
N ASN A 18 -56.04 13.55 -23.17
CA ASN A 18 -56.08 12.16 -22.72
C ASN A 18 -54.79 11.75 -22.00
N VAL A 19 -53.63 12.21 -22.47
CA VAL A 19 -52.33 11.98 -21.82
C VAL A 19 -52.30 12.67 -20.46
N LYS A 20 -52.70 13.95 -20.38
CA LYS A 20 -52.78 14.67 -19.11
C LYS A 20 -53.64 13.94 -18.09
N ARG A 21 -54.84 13.49 -18.49
CA ARG A 21 -55.73 12.72 -17.60
C ARG A 21 -55.07 11.46 -17.07
N ARG A 22 -54.43 10.66 -17.93
CA ARG A 22 -53.74 9.43 -17.52
C ARG A 22 -52.57 9.70 -16.58
N VAL A 23 -51.82 10.78 -16.80
CA VAL A 23 -50.73 11.20 -15.91
C VAL A 23 -51.28 11.57 -14.53
N TYR A 24 -52.41 12.28 -14.46
CA TYR A 24 -53.06 12.60 -13.18
C TYR A 24 -53.61 11.37 -12.47
N ASP A 25 -54.25 10.45 -13.19
CA ASP A 25 -54.76 9.20 -12.62
C ASP A 25 -53.60 8.38 -12.03
N ALA A 26 -52.51 8.22 -12.77
CA ALA A 26 -51.30 7.54 -12.28
C ALA A 26 -50.69 8.25 -11.06
N LEU A 27 -50.57 9.58 -11.09
CA LEU A 27 -50.02 10.36 -9.99
C LEU A 27 -50.87 10.20 -8.72
N ASN A 28 -52.20 10.24 -8.85
CA ASN A 28 -53.12 10.10 -7.73
C ASN A 28 -53.06 8.69 -7.13
N VAL A 29 -52.94 7.65 -7.96
CA VAL A 29 -52.73 6.27 -7.49
C VAL A 29 -51.44 6.17 -6.68
N LEU A 30 -50.35 6.76 -7.17
CA LEU A 30 -49.05 6.75 -6.46
C LEU A 30 -49.08 7.54 -5.14
N ILE A 31 -49.87 8.62 -5.06
CA ILE A 31 -50.08 9.38 -3.81
C ILE A 31 -50.90 8.56 -2.82
N ALA A 32 -52.01 7.95 -3.26
CA ALA A 32 -52.87 7.12 -2.41
C ALA A 32 -52.14 5.87 -1.87
N ALA A 33 -51.25 5.29 -2.66
CA ALA A 33 -50.38 4.18 -2.25
C ALA A 33 -49.24 4.60 -1.30
N GLY A 34 -49.09 5.89 -0.99
CA GLY A 34 -48.03 6.40 -0.10
C GLY A 34 -46.62 6.36 -0.69
N VAL A 35 -46.49 6.13 -2.00
CA VAL A 35 -45.20 6.05 -2.71
C VAL A 35 -44.62 7.45 -2.90
N ILE A 36 -45.47 8.41 -3.24
CA ILE A 36 -45.11 9.83 -3.42
C ILE A 36 -45.99 10.73 -2.56
N LYS A 37 -45.43 11.84 -2.08
CA LYS A 37 -46.15 12.87 -1.32
C LYS A 37 -46.11 14.17 -2.10
N LYS A 38 -47.27 14.80 -2.30
CA LYS A 38 -47.39 16.09 -2.99
C LYS A 38 -47.43 17.22 -1.97
N GLU A 39 -46.47 18.14 -2.06
CA GLU A 39 -46.37 19.35 -1.22
C GLU A 39 -46.46 20.57 -2.16
N GLY A 40 -47.69 21.08 -2.36
CA GLY A 40 -47.94 22.17 -3.29
C GLY A 40 -47.64 21.80 -4.76
N LYS A 41 -46.69 22.51 -5.38
CA LYS A 41 -46.23 22.26 -6.76
C LYS A 41 -45.10 21.22 -6.85
N GLN A 42 -44.59 20.72 -5.73
CA GLN A 42 -43.51 19.73 -5.69
C GLN A 42 -44.03 18.34 -5.33
N VAL A 43 -43.51 17.31 -5.99
CA VAL A 43 -43.80 15.90 -5.72
C VAL A 43 -42.52 15.25 -5.20
N LYS A 44 -42.53 14.76 -3.96
CA LYS A 44 -41.38 14.07 -3.34
C LYS A 44 -41.69 12.58 -3.23
N CYS A 45 -40.84 11.71 -3.77
CA CYS A 45 -40.98 10.26 -3.62
C CYS A 45 -40.43 9.82 -2.26
N HIS A 46 -41.21 9.10 -1.46
CA HIS A 46 -40.86 8.73 -0.09
C HIS A 46 -40.08 7.40 0.02
N GLN A 47 -39.91 6.66 -1.10
CA GLN A 47 -39.42 5.28 -1.06
C GLN A 47 -38.10 5.01 -1.80
N ILE A 48 -37.39 6.02 -2.32
CA ILE A 48 -36.07 5.78 -2.98
C ILE A 48 -34.88 5.99 -2.02
N ASP A 49 -35.07 6.66 -0.87
CA ASP A 49 -33.99 6.95 0.08
C ASP A 49 -33.95 6.05 1.33
N LYS A 50 -34.64 4.90 1.31
CA LYS A 50 -34.66 3.94 2.43
C LYS A 50 -34.15 2.53 2.09
N PHE A 51 -33.21 2.38 1.16
CA PHE A 51 -32.16 1.40 1.47
C PHE A 51 -31.35 2.06 2.58
N SER A 52 -31.47 1.59 3.82
CA SER A 52 -30.92 2.32 4.96
C SER A 52 -29.45 2.62 4.68
N GLU A 53 -29.05 3.87 4.92
CA GLU A 53 -27.64 4.27 4.87
C GLU A 53 -26.75 3.25 5.60
N GLU A 54 -27.28 2.62 6.64
CA GLU A 54 -26.67 1.55 7.42
C GLU A 54 -26.48 0.26 6.61
N GLU A 55 -27.47 -0.24 5.87
CA GLU A 55 -27.30 -1.44 5.02
C GLU A 55 -26.29 -1.20 3.88
N ARG A 56 -26.25 0.02 3.32
CA ARG A 56 -25.23 0.39 2.31
C ARG A 56 -23.85 0.47 2.94
N LYS A 57 -23.73 1.05 4.14
CA LYS A 57 -22.47 1.10 4.90
C LYS A 57 -22.01 -0.30 5.30
N GLU A 58 -22.89 -1.16 5.78
CA GLU A 58 -22.60 -2.55 6.14
C GLU A 58 -22.15 -3.36 4.93
N LYS A 59 -22.85 -3.29 3.80
CA LYS A 59 -22.43 -3.96 2.55
C LYS A 59 -21.10 -3.43 2.05
N LEU A 60 -20.82 -2.13 2.17
CA LEU A 60 -19.54 -1.54 1.79
C LEU A 60 -18.40 -1.97 2.73
N VAL A 61 -18.65 -2.04 4.04
CA VAL A 61 -17.70 -2.55 5.04
C VAL A 61 -17.43 -4.04 4.81
N GLN A 62 -18.46 -4.83 4.52
CA GLN A 62 -18.34 -6.26 4.24
C GLN A 62 -17.58 -6.50 2.93
N LYS A 63 -17.86 -5.70 1.88
CA LYS A 63 -17.12 -5.73 0.62
C LYS A 63 -15.64 -5.37 0.83
N LYS A 64 -15.34 -4.28 1.54
CA LYS A 64 -13.96 -3.89 1.88
C LYS A 64 -13.23 -4.95 2.72
N LYS A 65 -13.95 -5.60 3.64
CA LYS A 65 -13.40 -6.70 4.45
C LYS A 65 -13.09 -7.92 3.59
N LEU A 66 -13.99 -8.30 2.69
CA LEU A 66 -13.78 -9.39 1.76
C LEU A 66 -12.64 -9.10 0.77
N GLU A 67 -12.57 -7.89 0.21
CA GLU A 67 -11.46 -7.46 -0.65
C GLU A 67 -10.11 -7.49 0.10
N LYS A 68 -10.10 -7.06 1.36
CA LYS A 68 -8.92 -7.17 2.22
C LYS A 68 -8.55 -8.62 2.51
N ASP A 69 -9.51 -9.49 2.76
CA ASP A 69 -9.28 -10.92 3.03
C ASP A 69 -8.78 -11.66 1.77
N ILE A 70 -9.33 -11.34 0.59
CA ILE A 70 -8.87 -11.86 -0.71
C ILE A 70 -7.44 -11.37 -1.00
N SER A 71 -7.18 -10.07 -0.82
CA SER A 71 -5.85 -9.49 -0.98
C SER A 71 -4.84 -10.13 -0.03
N ASN A 72 -5.18 -10.27 1.26
CA ASN A 72 -4.34 -10.93 2.25
C ASN A 72 -4.04 -12.40 1.90
N ASN A 73 -5.03 -13.13 1.38
CA ASN A 73 -4.84 -14.52 0.99
C ASN A 73 -3.92 -14.63 -0.24
N ALA A 74 -4.09 -13.74 -1.23
CA ALA A 74 -3.21 -13.66 -2.39
C ALA A 74 -1.77 -13.31 -1.97
N THR A 75 -1.60 -12.33 -1.07
CA THR A 75 -0.29 -11.96 -0.51
C THR A 75 0.36 -13.12 0.25
N HIS A 76 -0.40 -13.85 1.07
CA HIS A 76 0.11 -15.00 1.79
C HIS A 76 0.61 -16.10 0.83
N LEU A 77 -0.15 -16.38 -0.24
CA LEU A 77 0.28 -17.32 -1.28
C LEU A 77 1.53 -16.84 -2.02
N ALA A 78 1.61 -15.55 -2.35
CA ALA A 78 2.77 -14.95 -3.01
C ALA A 78 4.04 -15.04 -2.15
N ILE A 79 3.96 -14.66 -0.86
CA ILE A 79 5.08 -14.75 0.09
C ILE A 79 5.53 -16.22 0.24
N ARG A 80 4.59 -17.16 0.31
CA ARG A 80 4.94 -18.59 0.39
C ARG A 80 5.62 -19.09 -0.89
N ALA A 81 5.15 -18.68 -2.06
CA ALA A 81 5.77 -19.02 -3.34
C ALA A 81 7.20 -18.47 -3.43
N LEU A 82 7.41 -17.20 -3.06
CA LEU A 82 8.73 -16.57 -3.00
C LEU A 82 9.66 -17.28 -2.03
N GLN A 83 9.18 -17.63 -0.84
CA GLN A 83 9.96 -18.38 0.14
C GLN A 83 10.44 -19.73 -0.44
N VAL A 84 9.56 -20.48 -1.11
CA VAL A 84 9.93 -21.76 -1.73
C VAL A 84 10.97 -21.55 -2.84
N ALA A 85 10.81 -20.51 -3.67
CA ALA A 85 11.77 -20.17 -4.71
C ALA A 85 13.15 -19.83 -4.12
N LEU A 86 13.21 -18.97 -3.10
CA LEU A 86 14.44 -18.59 -2.42
C LEU A 86 15.14 -19.79 -1.77
N ILE A 87 14.39 -20.67 -1.09
CA ILE A 87 14.96 -21.88 -0.49
C ILE A 87 15.56 -22.79 -1.56
N LYS A 88 14.90 -22.96 -2.70
CA LYS A 88 15.42 -23.76 -3.81
C LYS A 88 16.67 -23.14 -4.43
N LEU A 89 16.66 -21.82 -4.68
CA LEU A 89 17.82 -21.09 -5.22
C LEU A 89 19.03 -21.19 -4.28
N ASN A 90 18.82 -20.94 -2.99
CA ASN A 90 19.89 -21.00 -1.99
C ASN A 90 20.47 -22.40 -1.80
N LYS A 91 19.66 -23.47 -1.92
CA LYS A 91 20.19 -24.85 -1.85
C LYS A 91 21.19 -25.16 -2.96
N VAL A 92 21.06 -24.51 -4.11
CA VAL A 92 21.91 -24.76 -5.28
C VAL A 92 23.14 -23.87 -5.26
N GLN A 93 23.00 -22.59 -4.87
CA GLN A 93 24.06 -21.59 -5.08
C GLN A 93 24.43 -20.73 -3.85
N ALA A 94 23.69 -20.88 -2.73
CA ALA A 94 23.83 -20.07 -1.52
C ALA A 94 23.97 -18.56 -1.83
N SER A 95 23.09 -18.08 -2.70
CA SER A 95 23.27 -16.85 -3.43
C SER A 95 22.34 -15.73 -3.02
N PHE A 96 22.88 -14.52 -2.88
CA PHE A 96 22.09 -13.30 -2.75
C PHE A 96 21.49 -12.89 -4.10
N THR A 97 20.23 -12.44 -4.07
CA THR A 97 19.50 -11.88 -5.22
C THR A 97 18.59 -10.74 -4.74
N THR A 98 18.17 -9.84 -5.62
CA THR A 98 17.21 -8.76 -5.29
C THR A 98 15.87 -9.32 -4.77
N ILE A 99 15.52 -10.57 -5.11
CA ILE A 99 14.33 -11.27 -4.59
C ILE A 99 14.40 -11.39 -3.06
N ASN A 100 15.59 -11.53 -2.48
CA ASN A 100 15.77 -11.59 -1.03
C ASN A 100 15.27 -10.30 -0.37
N THR A 101 15.67 -9.14 -0.90
CA THR A 101 15.30 -7.82 -0.39
C THR A 101 13.80 -7.59 -0.54
N ILE A 102 13.24 -7.84 -1.73
CA ILE A 102 11.79 -7.71 -2.00
C ILE A 102 10.98 -8.61 -1.05
N PHE A 103 11.43 -9.85 -0.83
CA PHE A 103 10.76 -10.78 0.06
C PHE A 103 10.74 -10.30 1.51
N LEU A 104 11.84 -9.74 2.02
CA LEU A 104 11.88 -9.18 3.37
C LEU A 104 10.98 -7.95 3.50
N GLN A 105 11.00 -7.05 2.52
CA GLN A 105 10.13 -5.88 2.50
C GLN A 105 8.64 -6.28 2.57
N LEU A 106 8.20 -7.22 1.72
CA LEU A 106 6.84 -7.76 1.77
C LEU A 106 6.49 -8.39 3.13
N CYS A 107 7.45 -9.08 3.74
CA CYS A 107 7.27 -9.67 5.06
C CYS A 107 7.14 -8.61 6.16
N ILE A 108 7.79 -7.45 6.02
CA ILE A 108 7.64 -6.31 6.94
C ILE A 108 6.27 -5.66 6.77
N GLU A 109 5.90 -5.32 5.54
CA GLU A 109 4.64 -4.64 5.20
C GLU A 109 3.42 -5.44 5.69
N HIS A 110 3.47 -6.77 5.58
CA HIS A 110 2.37 -7.66 5.95
C HIS A 110 2.60 -8.44 7.25
N ARG A 111 3.65 -8.13 8.02
CA ARG A 111 3.98 -8.72 9.33
C ARG A 111 4.18 -10.24 9.32
N PHE A 112 4.70 -10.82 8.24
CA PHE A 112 5.02 -12.25 8.10
C PHE A 112 6.44 -12.58 8.58
N TYR A 113 6.80 -12.14 9.79
CA TYR A 113 8.17 -12.22 10.30
C TYR A 113 8.68 -13.65 10.48
N LYS A 114 7.82 -14.59 10.91
CA LYS A 114 8.21 -15.99 11.15
C LYS A 114 8.67 -16.70 9.87
N GLN A 115 8.06 -16.38 8.75
CA GLN A 115 8.41 -16.90 7.44
C GLN A 115 9.75 -16.33 6.99
N ALA A 116 9.96 -15.04 7.21
CA ALA A 116 11.20 -14.36 6.87
C ALA A 116 12.42 -14.90 7.62
N VAL A 117 12.30 -15.19 8.92
CA VAL A 117 13.40 -15.73 9.74
C VAL A 117 14.02 -17.00 9.13
N LYS A 118 13.21 -17.86 8.51
CA LYS A 118 13.71 -19.09 7.86
C LYS A 118 14.65 -18.80 6.68
N VAL A 119 14.37 -17.71 5.95
CA VAL A 119 15.19 -17.28 4.80
C VAL A 119 16.41 -16.52 5.30
N ILE A 120 16.25 -15.62 6.28
CA ILE A 120 17.35 -14.81 6.84
C ILE A 120 18.47 -15.69 7.41
N ARG A 121 18.13 -16.80 8.06
CA ARG A 121 19.10 -17.73 8.65
C ARG A 121 19.80 -18.63 7.64
N MET A 122 19.45 -18.55 6.36
CA MET A 122 20.21 -19.25 5.33
C MET A 122 21.52 -18.51 5.06
N PRO A 123 22.66 -19.21 4.98
CA PRO A 123 23.93 -18.56 4.69
C PRO A 123 23.88 -17.97 3.27
N ILE A 124 24.25 -16.69 3.18
CA ILE A 124 24.49 -16.00 1.91
C ILE A 124 26.01 -16.00 1.72
N VAL A 125 26.48 -16.71 0.71
CA VAL A 125 27.92 -16.91 0.45
C VAL A 125 28.36 -16.15 -0.79
N ASN A 126 27.50 -16.07 -1.81
CA ASN A 126 27.85 -15.47 -3.10
C ASN A 126 26.80 -14.45 -3.54
N ILE A 127 27.21 -13.33 -4.11
CA ILE A 127 26.29 -12.44 -4.85
C ILE A 127 26.30 -12.91 -6.31
N ILE A 128 25.16 -13.29 -6.87
CA ILE A 128 25.11 -13.70 -8.29
C ILE A 128 25.22 -12.45 -9.17
N PRO A 129 26.25 -12.33 -10.02
CA PRO A 129 26.42 -11.15 -10.89
C PRO A 129 25.26 -10.96 -11.88
N LYS A 130 24.57 -12.06 -12.25
CA LYS A 130 23.42 -12.04 -13.17
C LYS A 130 22.11 -11.58 -12.52
N SER A 131 22.06 -11.42 -11.20
CA SER A 131 20.80 -11.16 -10.48
C SER A 131 20.42 -9.69 -10.40
N GLN A 132 21.23 -8.78 -10.98
CA GLN A 132 21.15 -7.32 -10.80
C GLN A 132 21.31 -6.84 -9.36
N ALA A 133 21.45 -7.75 -8.39
CA ALA A 133 21.70 -7.40 -7.00
C ALA A 133 23.07 -6.73 -6.88
N ASP A 134 23.07 -5.56 -6.26
CA ASP A 134 24.25 -4.78 -5.94
C ASP A 134 24.49 -4.73 -4.42
N ASP A 135 25.58 -4.06 -4.03
CA ASP A 135 25.91 -3.88 -2.62
C ASP A 135 24.87 -3.00 -1.88
N LEU A 136 24.14 -2.17 -2.62
CA LEU A 136 23.03 -1.37 -2.10
C LEU A 136 21.87 -2.28 -1.66
N ASP A 137 21.45 -3.21 -2.52
CA ASP A 137 20.44 -4.21 -2.20
C ASP A 137 20.84 -5.04 -0.98
N LEU A 138 22.13 -5.36 -0.86
CA LEU A 138 22.66 -6.12 0.27
C LEU A 138 22.62 -5.32 1.59
N ALA A 139 22.95 -4.02 1.54
CA ALA A 139 22.84 -3.13 2.70
C ALA A 139 21.38 -2.99 3.17
N ILE A 140 20.44 -2.85 2.23
CA ILE A 140 18.99 -2.78 2.51
C ILE A 140 18.50 -4.12 3.07
N TYR A 141 18.97 -5.25 2.52
CA TYR A 141 18.66 -6.57 3.03
C TYR A 141 19.07 -6.72 4.50
N PHE A 142 20.29 -6.31 4.87
CA PHE A 142 20.74 -6.39 6.25
C PHE A 142 19.93 -5.49 7.19
N TYR A 143 19.54 -4.30 6.74
CA TYR A 143 18.65 -3.43 7.51
C TYR A 143 17.32 -4.13 7.81
N HIS A 144 16.62 -4.61 6.78
CA HIS A 144 15.33 -5.29 6.94
C HIS A 144 15.44 -6.60 7.72
N ALA A 145 16.53 -7.36 7.56
CA ALA A 145 16.80 -8.53 8.38
C ALA A 145 16.91 -8.17 9.87
N GLY A 146 17.60 -7.06 10.19
CA GLY A 146 17.68 -6.52 11.54
C GLY A 146 16.33 -6.12 12.13
N GLU A 147 15.46 -5.49 11.35
CA GLU A 147 14.09 -5.14 11.76
C GLU A 147 13.27 -6.38 12.10
N ILE A 148 13.25 -7.36 11.19
CA ILE A 148 12.50 -8.61 11.35
C ILE A 148 13.00 -9.40 12.58
N MET A 149 14.31 -9.45 12.79
CA MET A 149 14.90 -10.10 13.96
C MET A 149 14.56 -9.37 15.26
N THR A 150 14.45 -8.04 15.22
CA THR A 150 14.01 -7.24 16.37
C THR A 150 12.56 -7.56 16.74
N GLU A 151 11.65 -7.60 15.75
CA GLU A 151 10.25 -7.98 15.95
C GLU A 151 10.09 -9.42 16.49
N CYS A 152 10.97 -10.32 16.05
CA CYS A 152 11.01 -11.70 16.56
C CYS A 152 11.73 -11.86 17.91
N LYS A 153 12.20 -10.76 18.53
CA LYS A 153 12.95 -10.74 19.80
C LYS A 153 14.31 -11.47 19.75
N TYR A 154 14.87 -11.69 18.56
CA TYR A 154 16.22 -12.22 18.37
C TYR A 154 17.26 -11.09 18.41
N PHE A 155 17.31 -10.35 19.53
CA PHE A 155 18.06 -9.10 19.63
C PHE A 155 19.57 -9.21 19.36
N LYS A 156 20.20 -10.36 19.65
CA LYS A 156 21.63 -10.56 19.37
C LYS A 156 21.89 -10.64 17.86
N GLU A 157 21.06 -11.38 17.13
CA GLU A 157 21.12 -11.47 15.66
C GLU A 157 20.77 -10.12 15.03
N ALA A 158 19.74 -9.43 15.54
CA ALA A 158 19.35 -8.11 15.05
C ALA A 158 20.49 -7.08 15.14
N GLN A 159 21.25 -7.08 16.24
CA GLN A 159 22.42 -6.20 16.39
C GLN A 159 23.48 -6.46 15.34
N GLN A 160 23.80 -7.73 15.06
CA GLN A 160 24.77 -8.10 14.04
C GLN A 160 24.32 -7.58 12.68
N PHE A 161 23.06 -7.77 12.31
CA PHE A 161 22.52 -7.28 11.05
C PHE A 161 22.58 -5.76 10.91
N PHE A 162 22.26 -5.00 11.96
CA PHE A 162 22.42 -3.55 11.92
C PHE A 162 23.90 -3.13 11.83
N GLN A 163 24.82 -3.86 12.46
CA GLN A 163 26.25 -3.59 12.33
C GLN A 163 26.76 -3.88 10.91
N ASP A 164 26.35 -5.01 10.32
CA ASP A 164 26.71 -5.39 8.95
C ASP A 164 26.17 -4.37 7.94
N CYS A 165 24.94 -3.89 8.13
CA CYS A 165 24.37 -2.78 7.34
C CYS A 165 25.25 -1.52 7.37
N LEU A 166 25.84 -1.17 8.53
CA LEU A 166 26.67 0.03 8.67
C LEU A 166 28.09 -0.10 8.08
N GLN A 167 28.50 -1.30 7.63
CA GLN A 167 29.80 -1.49 6.98
C GLN A 167 29.82 -0.92 5.55
N PHE A 168 28.65 -0.76 4.93
CA PHE A 168 28.51 -0.22 3.58
C PHE A 168 28.71 1.30 3.58
N GLN A 169 29.24 1.86 2.49
CA GLN A 169 29.57 3.29 2.38
C GLN A 169 28.95 3.91 1.11
N PHE A 170 27.62 3.87 1.01
CA PHE A 170 26.89 4.50 -0.11
C PHE A 170 26.15 5.76 0.36
N LYS A 171 26.13 6.79 -0.50
CA LYS A 171 25.37 8.03 -0.23
C LYS A 171 23.86 7.76 -0.21
N GLN A 172 23.39 6.82 -1.04
CA GLN A 172 21.99 6.48 -1.25
C GLN A 172 21.32 5.84 -0.02
N ILE A 173 22.09 5.22 0.89
CA ILE A 173 21.57 4.57 2.11
C ILE A 173 21.80 5.39 3.37
N TYR A 174 22.10 6.69 3.24
CA TYR A 174 22.37 7.53 4.40
C TYR A 174 21.21 7.50 5.40
N GLU A 175 19.97 7.59 4.92
CA GLU A 175 18.78 7.53 5.78
C GLU A 175 18.64 6.17 6.47
N VAL A 176 18.79 5.08 5.72
CA VAL A 176 18.77 3.70 6.23
C VAL A 176 19.85 3.50 7.31
N HIS A 177 21.05 4.03 7.10
CA HIS A 177 22.11 4.01 8.12
C HIS A 177 21.75 4.79 9.37
N GLN A 178 21.15 5.97 9.25
CA GLN A 178 20.72 6.74 10.41
C GLN A 178 19.67 5.99 11.21
N GLU A 179 18.72 5.32 10.55
CA GLU A 179 17.75 4.46 11.22
C GLU A 179 18.40 3.24 11.86
N ALA A 180 19.29 2.54 11.16
CA ALA A 180 20.04 1.40 11.68
C ALA A 180 20.85 1.78 12.93
N LYS A 181 21.53 2.93 12.91
CA LYS A 181 22.26 3.47 14.09
C LYS A 181 21.34 3.69 15.28
N LYS A 182 20.19 4.36 15.06
CA LYS A 182 19.20 4.58 16.12
C LYS A 182 18.73 3.25 16.73
N LYS A 183 18.40 2.27 15.89
CA LYS A 183 17.95 0.93 16.35
C LYS A 183 19.06 0.19 17.11
N LEU A 184 20.31 0.28 16.64
CA LEU A 184 21.45 -0.34 17.31
C LEU A 184 21.68 0.26 18.72
N ILE A 185 21.58 1.59 18.86
CA ILE A 185 21.66 2.29 20.15
C ILE A 185 20.55 1.78 21.10
N LEU A 186 19.30 1.71 20.63
CA LEU A 186 18.18 1.21 21.43
C LEU A 186 18.40 -0.24 21.90
N LEU A 187 18.93 -1.10 21.03
CA LEU A 187 19.24 -2.49 21.40
C LEU A 187 20.39 -2.58 22.42
N ASN A 188 21.38 -1.69 22.32
CA ASN A 188 22.50 -1.62 23.27
C ASN A 188 22.04 -1.12 24.66
N ILE A 189 21.20 -0.09 24.70
CA ILE A 189 20.57 0.42 25.93
C ILE A 189 19.80 -0.71 26.62
N ARG A 190 19.00 -1.49 25.87
CA ARG A 190 18.25 -2.64 26.41
C ARG A 190 19.16 -3.67 27.10
N LYS A 191 20.40 -3.85 26.63
CA LYS A 191 21.39 -4.79 27.22
C LYS A 191 22.09 -4.22 28.46
N GLY A 192 21.78 -3.00 28.89
CA GLY A 192 22.50 -2.30 29.96
C GLY A 192 23.93 -1.92 29.56
N LYS A 193 24.26 -1.99 28.26
CA LYS A 193 25.55 -1.60 27.72
C LYS A 193 25.35 -0.30 26.95
N PHE A 194 25.49 0.82 27.64
CA PHE A 194 25.78 2.09 26.97
C PHE A 194 27.22 2.00 26.45
N SER A 195 27.47 1.20 25.41
CA SER A 195 28.81 1.14 24.83
C SER A 195 29.09 2.51 24.22
N ASP A 196 30.20 3.12 24.60
CA ASP A 196 30.75 4.34 24.00
C ASP A 196 30.74 4.22 22.48
N TYR A 197 29.66 4.68 21.85
CA TYR A 197 29.59 4.75 20.40
C TYR A 197 30.47 5.92 20.01
N LYS A 198 31.77 5.64 19.82
CA LYS A 198 32.67 6.60 19.21
C LYS A 198 32.20 6.77 17.78
N GLU A 199 31.60 7.92 17.48
CA GLU A 199 31.35 8.31 16.10
C GLU A 199 32.66 8.17 15.33
N ASP A 200 32.68 7.25 14.36
CA ASP A 200 33.75 7.21 13.38
C ASP A 200 33.71 8.54 12.63
N LYS A 201 34.66 9.43 12.94
CA LYS A 201 34.87 10.75 12.32
C LYS A 201 34.98 10.72 10.79
N LYS A 202 35.03 9.53 10.18
CA LYS A 202 34.99 9.32 8.72
C LYS A 202 33.63 9.69 8.11
N GLN A 203 32.50 9.51 8.81
CA GLN A 203 31.18 9.87 8.25
C GLN A 203 30.87 11.38 8.33
N SER A 204 31.47 12.10 9.29
CA SER A 204 31.40 13.57 9.36
C SER A 204 32.19 14.30 8.26
N ALA A 205 33.09 13.61 7.55
CA ALA A 205 33.79 14.19 6.40
C ALA A 205 32.91 14.22 5.14
N ILE A 206 32.02 13.24 4.98
CA ILE A 206 31.11 13.17 3.82
C ILE A 206 30.04 14.27 3.90
N THR A 207 29.54 14.57 5.11
CA THR A 207 28.54 15.65 5.31
C THR A 207 29.13 17.06 5.17
N ARG A 208 30.44 17.26 5.36
CA ARG A 208 31.07 18.57 5.13
C ARG A 208 31.27 18.85 3.64
N ASN A 209 31.69 17.86 2.87
CA ASN A 209 31.89 18.02 1.43
C ASN A 209 30.59 18.27 0.66
N THR A 210 29.45 17.76 1.14
CA THR A 210 28.14 18.05 0.53
C THR A 210 27.65 19.47 0.75
N SER A 211 28.05 20.15 1.83
CA SER A 211 27.68 21.56 2.04
C SER A 211 28.41 22.49 1.06
N ASP A 212 29.68 22.17 0.77
CA ASP A 212 30.51 22.94 -0.16
C ASP A 212 30.17 22.66 -1.63
N GLU A 213 29.77 21.42 -1.97
CA GLU A 213 29.30 21.08 -3.33
C GLU A 213 27.92 21.67 -3.64
N VAL A 214 27.00 21.74 -2.66
CA VAL A 214 25.67 22.35 -2.87
C VAL A 214 25.75 23.87 -2.98
N LEU A 215 26.70 24.54 -2.31
CA LEU A 215 26.91 25.98 -2.49
C LEU A 215 27.43 26.33 -3.90
N ASN A 216 28.25 25.46 -4.50
CA ASN A 216 28.81 25.70 -5.85
C ASN A 216 27.81 25.45 -6.99
N VAL A 217 26.74 24.69 -6.76
CA VAL A 217 25.69 24.45 -7.78
C VAL A 217 24.63 25.56 -7.79
N VAL A 218 24.53 26.38 -6.73
CA VAL A 218 23.57 27.50 -6.64
C VAL A 218 24.17 28.82 -7.18
N GLN A 219 25.45 28.84 -7.54
CA GLN A 219 26.15 30.02 -8.08
C GLN A 219 26.56 29.91 -9.57
N LEU A 220 26.02 28.95 -10.32
CA LEU A 220 26.14 28.84 -11.78
C LEU A 220 24.76 28.82 -12.44
#